data_AF-Q9DFM6-F1
#
_entry.id   AF-Q9DFM6-F1
#
_cell.length_a   1.000
_cell.length_b   1.000
_cell.length_c   1.000
_cell.angle_alpha   90.00
_cell.angle_beta   90.00
_cell.angle_gamma   90.00
#
_symmetry.space_group_name_H-M   'P 1'
#
loop_
_entity.id
_entity.type
_entity.pdbx_description
1 polymer ?
#
loop_
_entity_poly.entity_id
_entity_poly.type
_entity_poly.pdbx_seq_one_letter_code
_entity_poly.pdbx_strand_id
1 'polypeptide(L)'
;SLKSKKQTEPELEMDNTAIVSDTGSSLYQVFAAEAQESMKAKLIAIRKKLVEQGPCHVELQRALEKIARSQQKLGDKLTRFYLPNCDKHGLYKPKQCESSLDGQQGRCWCVNSWNGKKLLGQQTWPQTQSALKRSVMMSTKQRSH
;
A
#
# COMPACT_ATOMS: atom_id res chain seq x y z
N SER A 1 31.88 -67.07 22.16
CA SER A 1 31.17 -67.69 21.03
C SER A 1 31.07 -66.74 19.86
N LEU A 2 31.49 -67.23 18.69
CA LEU A 2 31.10 -66.84 17.33
C LEU A 2 29.55 -66.61 17.21
N LYS A 3 28.94 -65.91 16.24
CA LYS A 3 29.36 -65.31 14.95
C LYS A 3 28.27 -64.34 14.45
N SER A 4 28.70 -63.29 13.77
CA SER A 4 28.21 -62.64 12.52
C SER A 4 26.74 -62.71 12.05
N LYS A 5 26.23 -61.54 11.61
CA LYS A 5 25.83 -61.13 10.22
C LYS A 5 25.33 -59.67 10.34
N LYS A 6 25.98 -58.58 9.89
CA LYS A 6 26.42 -58.08 8.56
C LYS A 6 25.29 -57.88 7.52
N GLN A 7 24.97 -56.60 7.25
CA GLN A 7 24.73 -55.98 5.93
C GLN A 7 24.70 -54.44 6.13
N THR A 8 25.71 -53.64 5.71
CA THR A 8 25.93 -53.00 4.38
C THR A 8 24.95 -51.81 4.18
N GLU A 9 25.27 -50.55 3.86
CA GLU A 9 26.45 -49.68 3.52
C GLU A 9 25.85 -48.26 3.23
N PRO A 10 26.62 -47.21 2.84
CA PRO A 10 27.61 -46.43 3.56
C PRO A 10 27.10 -45.05 4.02
N GLU A 11 27.81 -44.53 5.00
CA GLU A 11 27.81 -43.15 5.47
C GLU A 11 28.49 -42.26 4.42
N LEU A 12 27.77 -41.26 3.90
CA LEU A 12 28.31 -40.30 2.94
C LEU A 12 29.10 -39.25 3.73
N GLU A 13 30.40 -39.48 3.86
CA GLU A 13 31.36 -38.49 4.33
C GLU A 13 31.37 -37.32 3.33
N MET A 14 30.91 -36.14 3.77
CA MET A 14 31.04 -34.91 2.99
C MET A 14 32.24 -34.14 3.51
N ASP A 15 33.39 -34.42 2.90
CA ASP A 15 34.62 -33.67 3.13
C ASP A 15 34.47 -32.25 2.54
N ASN A 16 34.50 -31.23 3.40
CA ASN A 16 34.43 -29.83 3.01
C ASN A 16 35.80 -29.37 2.49
N THR A 17 36.14 -29.80 1.28
CA THR A 17 37.24 -29.19 0.53
C THR A 17 36.69 -27.99 -0.26
N ALA A 18 37.05 -26.79 0.17
CA ALA A 18 36.77 -25.54 -0.53
C ALA A 18 37.50 -25.53 -1.89
N ILE A 19 36.82 -25.96 -2.95
CA ILE A 19 37.26 -25.75 -4.33
C ILE A 19 36.63 -24.45 -4.82
N VAL A 20 37.41 -23.37 -4.77
CA VAL A 20 37.13 -22.13 -5.51
C VAL A 20 37.16 -22.47 -7.00
N SER A 21 35.98 -22.56 -7.62
CA SER A 21 35.84 -22.61 -9.07
C SER A 21 35.25 -21.28 -9.56
N ASP A 22 36.04 -20.58 -10.36
CA ASP A 22 35.85 -19.23 -10.91
C ASP A 22 34.66 -19.06 -11.89
N THR A 23 33.76 -20.04 -11.94
CA THR A 23 32.54 -20.03 -12.74
C THR A 23 31.26 -19.93 -11.91
N GLY A 24 31.36 -20.05 -10.58
CA GLY A 24 30.22 -19.93 -9.67
C GLY A 24 29.75 -18.47 -9.44
N SER A 25 30.67 -17.51 -9.49
CA SER A 25 30.38 -16.10 -9.19
C SER A 25 29.34 -15.48 -10.13
N SER A 26 29.42 -15.82 -11.43
CA SER A 26 28.50 -15.29 -12.44
C SER A 26 27.09 -15.86 -12.32
N LEU A 27 26.95 -17.15 -11.98
CA LEU A 27 25.64 -17.79 -11.90
C LEU A 27 24.88 -17.39 -10.62
N TYR A 28 25.58 -17.20 -9.49
CA TYR A 28 24.98 -16.59 -8.29
C TYR A 28 24.57 -15.12 -8.53
N GLN A 29 25.33 -14.37 -9.35
CA GLN A 29 24.96 -13.02 -9.77
C GLN A 29 23.73 -13.02 -10.69
N VAL A 30 23.55 -14.01 -11.58
CA VAL A 30 22.38 -14.13 -12.45
C VAL A 30 21.12 -14.47 -11.66
N PHE A 31 21.17 -15.46 -10.76
CA PHE A 31 20.01 -15.78 -9.90
C PHE A 31 19.68 -14.66 -8.92
N ALA A 32 20.68 -13.94 -8.40
CA ALA A 32 20.46 -12.73 -7.59
C ALA A 32 19.86 -11.59 -8.42
N ALA A 33 20.30 -11.38 -9.66
CA ALA A 33 19.75 -10.38 -10.57
C ALA A 33 18.30 -10.71 -10.95
N GLU A 34 17.97 -11.96 -11.25
CA GLU A 34 16.60 -12.42 -11.54
C GLU A 34 15.67 -12.30 -10.33
N ALA A 35 16.14 -12.67 -9.12
CA ALA A 35 15.41 -12.49 -7.88
C ALA A 35 15.20 -10.99 -7.54
N GLN A 36 16.22 -10.16 -7.78
CA GLN A 36 16.11 -8.71 -7.61
C GLN A 36 15.20 -8.06 -8.64
N GLU A 37 15.19 -8.53 -9.89
CA GLU A 37 14.31 -8.03 -10.95
C GLU A 37 12.85 -8.42 -10.67
N SER A 38 12.60 -9.64 -10.16
CA SER A 38 11.30 -10.06 -9.64
C SER A 38 10.84 -9.21 -8.46
N MET A 39 11.74 -8.87 -7.53
CA MET A 39 11.43 -7.99 -6.40
C MET A 39 11.12 -6.55 -6.85
N LYS A 40 11.87 -6.01 -7.83
CA LYS A 40 11.57 -4.71 -8.45
C LYS A 40 10.23 -4.73 -9.18
N ALA A 41 9.93 -5.77 -9.96
CA ALA A 41 8.66 -5.91 -10.65
C ALA A 41 7.47 -5.93 -9.66
N LYS A 42 7.63 -6.63 -8.53
CA LYS A 42 6.65 -6.61 -7.42
C LYS A 42 6.51 -5.23 -6.80
N LEU A 43 7.61 -4.51 -6.54
CA LEU A 43 7.57 -3.14 -6.01
C LEU A 43 6.94 -2.16 -7.01
N ILE A 44 7.18 -2.32 -8.31
CA ILE A 44 6.54 -1.54 -9.38
C ILE A 44 5.04 -1.85 -9.42
N ALA A 45 4.63 -3.12 -9.30
CA ALA A 45 3.24 -3.50 -9.24
C ALA A 45 2.54 -2.96 -7.98
N ILE A 46 3.21 -3.00 -6.82
CA ILE A 46 2.71 -2.42 -5.56
C ILE A 46 2.59 -0.90 -5.70
N ARG A 47 3.63 -0.23 -6.21
CA ARG A 47 3.61 1.20 -6.49
C ARG A 47 2.49 1.56 -7.46
N LYS A 48 2.32 0.80 -8.54
CA LYS A 48 1.23 0.96 -9.49
C LYS A 48 -0.12 0.79 -8.80
N LYS A 49 -0.31 -0.25 -7.99
CA LYS A 49 -1.55 -0.47 -7.23
C LYS A 49 -1.82 0.64 -6.19
N LEU A 50 -0.77 1.25 -5.64
CA LEU A 50 -0.88 2.40 -4.73
C LEU A 50 -1.13 3.71 -5.48
N VAL A 51 -0.62 3.85 -6.71
CA VAL A 51 -0.84 5.01 -7.60
C VAL A 51 -2.23 4.94 -8.25
N GLU A 52 -2.73 3.74 -8.57
CA GLU A 52 -4.11 3.46 -8.99
C GLU A 52 -5.10 3.76 -7.86
N GLN A 53 -4.65 3.66 -6.60
CA GLN A 53 -5.43 4.11 -5.45
C GLN A 53 -5.21 5.61 -5.24
N GLY A 54 -6.16 6.42 -5.70
CA GLY A 54 -6.13 7.86 -5.47
C GLY A 54 -6.06 8.25 -3.97
N PRO A 55 -5.79 9.53 -3.68
CA PRO A 55 -5.56 10.04 -2.33
C PRO A 55 -6.69 9.71 -1.34
N CYS A 56 -7.94 9.70 -1.80
CA CYS A 56 -9.08 9.34 -0.97
C CYS A 56 -9.08 7.85 -0.59
N HIS A 57 -8.77 6.94 -1.51
CA HIS A 57 -8.72 5.49 -1.20
C HIS A 57 -7.64 5.17 -0.17
N VAL A 58 -6.48 5.83 -0.26
CA VAL A 58 -5.41 5.66 0.72
C VAL A 58 -5.86 6.15 2.11
N GLU A 59 -6.54 7.29 2.20
CA GLU A 59 -7.09 7.79 3.47
C GLU A 59 -8.19 6.87 4.00
N LEU A 60 -9.08 6.38 3.12
CA LEU A 60 -10.16 5.47 3.48
C LEU A 60 -9.62 4.20 4.13
N GLN A 61 -8.61 3.58 3.53
CA GLN A 61 -7.99 2.37 4.09
C GLN A 61 -7.42 2.63 5.49
N ARG A 62 -6.71 3.75 5.68
CA ARG A 62 -6.16 4.14 6.99
C ARG A 62 -7.26 4.39 8.02
N ALA A 63 -8.37 5.01 7.61
CA ALA A 63 -9.51 5.26 8.47
C ALA A 63 -10.18 3.94 8.92
N LEU A 64 -10.38 3.00 7.99
CA LEU A 64 -10.93 1.68 8.28
C LEU A 64 -10.06 0.90 9.27
N GLU A 65 -8.74 0.87 9.05
CA GLU A 65 -7.81 0.24 9.98
C GLU A 65 -7.84 0.87 11.39
N LYS A 66 -7.97 2.20 11.47
CA LYS A 66 -8.08 2.91 12.74
C LYS A 66 -9.35 2.48 13.48
N ILE A 67 -10.49 2.41 12.78
CA ILE A 67 -11.77 1.98 13.35
C ILE A 67 -11.68 0.53 13.84
N ALA A 68 -11.11 -0.38 13.03
CA ALA A 68 -10.96 -1.79 13.40
C ALA A 68 -10.12 -1.97 14.67
N ARG A 69 -9.00 -1.23 14.79
CA ARG A 69 -8.16 -1.25 15.99
C ARG A 69 -8.85 -0.65 17.22
N SER A 70 -9.63 0.42 17.03
CA SER A 70 -10.39 1.04 18.12
C SER A 70 -11.50 0.13 18.66
N GLN A 71 -12.22 -0.57 17.77
CA GLN A 71 -13.22 -1.56 18.16
C GLN A 71 -12.63 -2.68 19.02
N GLN A 72 -11.41 -3.12 18.71
CA GLN A 72 -10.71 -4.15 19.48
C GLN A 72 -10.26 -3.70 20.88
N LYS A 73 -10.05 -2.39 21.10
CA LYS A 73 -9.36 -1.91 22.31
C LYS A 73 -10.25 -1.48 23.47
N LEU A 74 -11.54 -1.16 23.30
CA LEU A 74 -12.33 -0.68 24.44
C LEU A 74 -13.85 -0.98 24.42
N GLY A 75 -14.40 -1.66 23.41
CA GLY A 75 -15.87 -1.82 23.32
C GLY A 75 -16.64 -0.48 23.24
N ASP A 76 -15.93 0.64 23.04
CA ASP A 76 -16.51 1.96 22.90
C ASP A 76 -17.42 1.99 21.67
N LYS A 77 -18.68 2.34 21.90
CA LYS A 77 -19.68 2.47 20.85
C LYS A 77 -19.36 3.72 20.03
N LEU A 78 -18.58 3.55 18.95
CA LEU A 78 -18.35 4.58 17.94
C LEU A 78 -19.65 4.92 17.21
N THR A 79 -20.48 5.79 17.79
CA THR A 79 -21.78 6.16 17.22
C THR A 79 -21.66 7.10 16.03
N ARG A 80 -20.62 7.96 16.01
CA ARG A 80 -20.34 8.90 14.93
C ARG A 80 -18.85 8.91 14.59
N PHE A 81 -18.53 8.82 13.30
CA PHE A 81 -17.15 8.87 12.80
C PHE A 81 -17.11 9.34 11.36
N TYR A 82 -15.91 9.66 10.86
CA TYR A 82 -15.70 10.06 9.48
C TYR A 82 -15.04 8.93 8.69
N LEU A 83 -15.69 8.54 7.59
CA LEU A 83 -15.09 7.76 6.50
C LEU A 83 -15.13 8.61 5.23
N PRO A 84 -13.98 8.84 4.56
CA PRO A 84 -13.95 9.67 3.37
C PRO A 84 -14.73 9.00 2.22
N ASN A 85 -15.67 9.73 1.65
CA ASN A 85 -16.46 9.31 0.49
C ASN A 85 -15.63 9.45 -0.77
N CYS A 86 -15.20 8.33 -1.35
CA CYS A 86 -14.38 8.30 -2.56
C CYS A 86 -15.23 8.03 -3.81
N ASP A 87 -14.74 8.50 -4.96
CA ASP A 87 -15.22 8.07 -6.26
C ASP A 87 -14.45 6.83 -6.78
N LYS A 88 -14.83 6.31 -7.94
CA LYS A 88 -14.21 5.13 -8.55
C LYS A 88 -12.73 5.32 -8.94
N HIS A 89 -12.25 6.56 -9.00
CA HIS A 89 -10.86 6.90 -9.33
C HIS A 89 -10.02 7.15 -8.07
N GLY A 90 -10.60 7.00 -6.87
CA GLY A 90 -9.93 7.26 -5.61
C GLY A 90 -9.76 8.74 -5.29
N LEU A 91 -10.56 9.62 -5.90
CA LEU A 91 -10.66 11.03 -5.53
C LEU A 91 -11.79 11.26 -4.54
N TYR A 92 -11.76 12.38 -3.82
CA TYR A 92 -12.82 12.73 -2.89
C TYR A 92 -14.06 13.17 -3.64
N LYS A 93 -15.22 12.62 -3.26
CA LYS A 93 -16.49 13.19 -3.70
C LYS A 93 -16.63 14.63 -3.19
N PRO A 94 -17.20 15.54 -3.99
CA PRO A 94 -17.50 16.92 -3.60
C PRO A 94 -18.12 17.08 -2.22
N LYS A 95 -19.10 16.23 -1.90
CA LYS A 95 -19.81 16.24 -0.62
C LYS A 95 -19.28 15.11 0.26
N GLN A 96 -18.77 15.48 1.42
CA GLN A 96 -18.35 14.58 2.49
C GLN A 96 -19.37 14.64 3.61
N CYS A 97 -19.57 13.53 4.32
CA CYS A 97 -20.49 13.45 5.45
C CYS A 97 -19.90 12.56 6.55
N GLU A 98 -20.21 12.88 7.81
CA GLU A 98 -20.03 11.94 8.92
C GLU A 98 -20.94 10.72 8.75
N SER A 99 -20.42 9.56 9.13
CA SER A 99 -21.17 8.31 9.27
C SER A 99 -21.73 8.21 10.69
N SER A 100 -22.96 7.74 10.82
CA SER A 100 -23.65 7.55 12.11
C SER A 100 -24.20 6.13 12.20
N LEU A 101 -23.96 5.45 13.32
CA LEU A 101 -24.51 4.11 13.60
C LEU A 101 -25.82 4.15 14.39
N ASP A 102 -26.21 5.32 14.91
CA ASP A 102 -27.44 5.56 15.67
C ASP A 102 -28.61 6.01 14.78
N GLY A 103 -28.44 5.97 13.46
CA GLY A 103 -29.45 6.39 12.48
C GLY A 103 -29.62 7.90 12.34
N GLN A 104 -28.87 8.72 13.10
CA GLN A 104 -28.94 10.17 12.94
C GLN A 104 -28.18 10.64 11.70
N GLN A 105 -28.63 11.74 11.10
CA GLN A 105 -27.93 12.33 9.97
C GLN A 105 -26.58 12.93 10.42
N GLY A 106 -25.51 12.50 9.77
CA GLY A 106 -24.18 13.06 9.96
C GLY A 106 -24.05 14.46 9.36
N ARG A 107 -23.13 15.26 9.90
CA ARG A 107 -22.83 16.58 9.33
C ARG A 107 -22.16 16.40 7.97
N CYS A 108 -22.51 17.23 7.00
CA CYS A 108 -21.90 17.21 5.67
C CYS A 108 -21.18 18.53 5.35
N TRP A 109 -20.15 18.46 4.51
CA TRP A 109 -19.42 19.62 4.02
C TRP A 109 -18.90 19.39 2.60
N CYS A 110 -18.55 20.47 1.92
CA CYS A 110 -17.92 20.41 0.61
C CYS A 110 -16.40 20.34 0.74
N VAL A 111 -15.76 19.55 -0.11
CA VAL A 111 -14.30 19.42 -0.19
C VAL A 111 -13.79 19.57 -1.61
N ASN A 112 -12.50 19.85 -1.73
CA ASN A 112 -11.77 19.72 -2.97
C ASN A 112 -11.50 18.25 -3.30
N SER A 113 -11.88 17.83 -4.50
CA SER A 113 -11.75 16.43 -4.96
C SER A 113 -10.33 15.87 -4.96
N TRP A 114 -9.31 16.70 -5.09
CA TRP A 114 -7.92 16.24 -5.14
C TRP A 114 -7.31 15.99 -3.75
N ASN A 115 -7.62 16.84 -2.76
CA ASN A 115 -6.91 16.83 -1.47
C ASN A 115 -7.82 16.70 -0.25
N GLY A 116 -9.14 16.59 -0.43
CA GLY A 116 -10.10 16.40 0.66
C GLY A 116 -10.27 17.62 1.57
N LYS A 117 -9.61 18.76 1.30
CA LYS A 117 -9.71 19.94 2.14
C LYS A 117 -11.09 20.56 2.04
N LYS A 118 -11.68 20.85 3.19
CA LYS A 118 -12.98 21.54 3.31
C LYS A 118 -12.91 22.89 2.61
N LEU A 119 -13.89 23.15 1.75
CA LEU A 119 -14.07 24.44 1.12
C LEU A 119 -14.78 25.35 2.13
N LEU A 120 -14.13 26.45 2.51
CA LEU A 120 -14.74 27.51 3.32
C LEU A 120 -15.47 28.46 2.36
N GLY A 121 -16.69 28.86 2.71
CA GLY A 121 -17.51 29.94 2.13
C GLY A 121 -17.32 30.31 0.65
N GLN A 122 -18.35 30.10 -0.17
CA GLN A 122 -18.55 30.78 -1.48
C GLN A 122 -17.49 30.60 -2.59
N GLN A 123 -16.56 29.65 -2.49
CA GLN A 123 -15.65 29.37 -3.61
C GLN A 123 -16.40 28.58 -4.70
N THR A 124 -16.87 29.29 -5.72
CA THR A 124 -17.69 28.80 -6.82
C THR A 124 -17.01 27.66 -7.61
N TRP A 125 -17.83 26.66 -7.93
CA TRP A 125 -17.44 25.36 -8.44
C TRP A 125 -16.76 25.27 -9.84
N PRO A 126 -16.55 26.34 -10.65
CA PRO A 126 -15.75 26.18 -11.88
C PRO A 126 -14.34 26.80 -11.87
N GLN A 127 -14.01 27.77 -11.00
CA GLN A 127 -12.71 28.46 -11.11
C GLN A 127 -11.56 27.75 -10.37
N THR A 128 -11.87 27.00 -9.32
CA THR A 128 -10.86 26.30 -8.51
C THR A 128 -10.31 25.05 -9.18
N GLN A 129 -11.11 24.31 -9.98
CA GLN A 129 -10.60 23.16 -10.73
C GLN A 129 -9.42 23.55 -11.63
N SER A 130 -9.52 24.68 -12.31
CA SER A 130 -8.49 25.16 -13.23
C SER A 130 -7.22 25.64 -12.52
N ALA A 131 -7.34 26.20 -11.31
CA ALA A 131 -6.19 26.63 -10.51
C ALA A 131 -5.46 25.43 -9.86
N LEU A 132 -6.22 24.47 -9.34
CA LEU A 132 -5.66 23.25 -8.73
C LEU A 132 -5.02 22.34 -9.76
N LYS A 133 -5.65 22.11 -10.94
CA LYS A 133 -5.04 21.34 -12.02
C LYS A 133 -3.70 21.96 -12.46
N ARG A 134 -3.64 23.29 -12.56
CA ARG A 134 -2.38 24.01 -12.87
C ARG A 134 -1.33 23.83 -11.78
N SER A 135 -1.69 23.97 -10.51
CA SER A 135 -0.76 23.80 -9.38
C SER A 135 -0.23 22.37 -9.25
N VAL A 136 -1.09 21.36 -9.46
CA VAL A 136 -0.69 19.94 -9.48
C VAL A 136 0.22 19.64 -10.65
N MET A 137 -0.11 20.11 -11.87
CA MET A 137 0.75 19.95 -13.05
C MET A 137 2.13 20.59 -12.85
N MET A 138 2.19 21.78 -12.25
CA MET A 138 3.45 22.46 -11.93
C MET A 138 4.28 21.65 -10.91
N SER A 139 3.63 21.14 -9.87
CA SER A 139 4.29 20.32 -8.83
C SER A 139 4.81 18.98 -9.36
N THR A 140 4.10 18.33 -10.30
CA THR A 140 4.60 17.13 -10.97
C THR A 140 5.75 17.45 -11.94
N LYS A 141 5.74 18.61 -12.59
CA LYS A 141 6.81 19.04 -13.49
C LYS A 141 8.10 19.35 -12.73
N GLN A 142 8.01 19.93 -11.54
CA GLN A 142 9.15 20.16 -10.65
C GLN A 142 9.74 18.90 -10.02
N ARG A 143 9.02 17.77 -10.03
CA ARG A 143 9.51 16.47 -9.55
C ARG A 143 10.10 15.59 -10.67
N SER A 144 9.90 15.99 -11.92
CA SER A 144 10.37 15.25 -13.11
C SER A 144 11.61 15.87 -13.77
N HIS A 145 12.08 17.01 -13.26
CA HIS A 145 13.39 17.61 -13.52
C HIS A 145 14.30 17.34 -12.34
#